data_AF-A0A8T5U045-F1
#
_entry.id   AF-A0A8T5U045-F1
#
_cell.length_a   1.000
_cell.length_b   1.000
_cell.length_c   1.000
_cell.angle_alpha   90.00
_cell.angle_beta   90.00
_cell.angle_gamma   90.00
#
_symmetry.space_group_name_H-M   'P 1'
#
loop_
_entity.id
_entity.type
_entity.pdbx_description
1 polymer ?
#
loop_
_entity_poly.entity_id
_entity_poly.type
_entity_poly.pdbx_seq_one_letter_code
_entity_poly.pdbx_strand_id
1 'polypeptide(L)'
;GIISTNSITDFLYFLRTLSFAQKYNIFMKGNRVGIITDSGGSGSMMAKSLELYGLEVPEFSKQLKDDLSELIPFTASAKNPIDVTFDVNFQNIFYKFPKILMKSGEVDSIIVWGLFDFDDVIETIEKSGMVIDDNLKKMVLMLDRSIIRPIKKLMEKFSIPVYFSGPFPYRFPWFQKFMSHDLPIFDFWDAPPKCLKILYEYSQYRRDHS
;
A
#
# COMPACT_ATOMS: atom_id res chain seq x y z
N GLY A 1 17.62 13.03 16.24
CA GLY A 1 16.36 12.37 15.86
C GLY A 1 16.16 11.05 16.57
N ILE A 2 15.83 11.09 17.87
CA ILE A 2 15.40 9.88 18.61
C ILE A 2 13.88 9.77 18.46
N ILE A 3 13.39 8.59 18.06
CA ILE A 3 11.96 8.28 17.96
C ILE A 3 11.59 7.41 19.16
N SER A 4 10.72 7.93 20.04
CA SER A 4 10.28 7.23 21.25
C SER A 4 8.84 6.75 21.13
N THR A 5 8.54 5.59 21.71
CA THR A 5 7.18 5.07 21.89
C THR A 5 7.07 4.31 23.20
N ASN A 6 5.87 4.26 23.78
CA ASN A 6 5.53 3.47 24.97
C ASN A 6 4.82 2.15 24.61
N SER A 7 4.65 1.85 23.32
CA SER A 7 4.00 0.64 22.82
C SER A 7 5.03 -0.26 22.12
N ILE A 8 5.09 -1.52 22.54
CA ILE A 8 5.97 -2.52 21.91
C ILE A 8 5.57 -2.78 20.46
N THR A 9 4.27 -2.74 20.16
CA THR A 9 3.75 -2.91 18.80
C THR A 9 4.22 -1.79 17.90
N ASP A 10 4.12 -0.54 18.36
CA ASP A 10 4.62 0.62 17.62
C ASP A 10 6.13 0.53 17.41
N PHE A 11 6.87 0.11 18.44
CA PHE A 11 8.32 -0.05 18.33
C PHE A 11 8.69 -1.01 17.20
N LEU A 12 8.00 -2.15 17.11
CA LEU A 12 8.23 -3.13 16.04
C LEU A 12 7.84 -2.57 14.66
N TYR A 13 6.74 -1.84 14.56
CA TYR A 13 6.32 -1.21 13.31
C TYR A 13 7.27 -0.11 12.84
N PHE A 14 7.77 0.71 13.77
CA PHE A 14 8.76 1.75 13.48
C PHE A 14 10.09 1.13 13.10
N LEU A 15 10.51 0.06 13.77
CA LEU A 15 11.72 -0.69 13.42
C LEU A 15 11.62 -1.26 12.00
N ARG A 16 10.49 -1.91 11.66
CA ARG A 16 10.23 -2.43 10.30
C ARG A 16 10.30 -1.31 9.25
N THR A 17 9.63 -0.19 9.52
CA THR A 17 9.60 1.00 8.68
C THR A 17 11.01 1.54 8.40
N LEU A 18 11.76 1.83 9.46
CA LEU A 18 13.05 2.49 9.36
C LEU A 18 14.14 1.55 8.83
N SER A 19 14.10 0.26 9.23
CA SER A 19 15.02 -0.75 8.73
C SER A 19 14.86 -0.94 7.22
N PHE A 20 13.63 -1.01 6.73
CA PHE A 20 13.35 -1.07 5.29
C PHE A 20 13.86 0.18 4.57
N ALA A 21 13.47 1.36 5.04
CA ALA A 21 13.86 2.63 4.43
C ALA A 21 15.39 2.79 4.33
N GLN A 22 16.11 2.44 5.39
CA GLN A 22 17.58 2.47 5.42
C GLN A 22 18.20 1.43 4.49
N LYS A 23 17.74 0.18 4.53
CA LYS A 23 18.30 -0.92 3.71
C LYS A 23 18.18 -0.65 2.22
N TYR A 24 17.05 -0.08 1.79
CA TYR A 24 16.76 0.15 0.37
C TYR A 24 16.95 1.61 -0.08
N ASN A 25 17.36 2.49 0.83
CA ASN A 25 17.46 3.93 0.60
C ASN A 25 16.18 4.56 0.03
N ILE A 26 15.02 4.18 0.58
CA ILE A 26 13.69 4.66 0.15
C ILE A 26 13.15 5.56 1.25
N PHE A 27 13.13 6.86 1.00
CA PHE A 27 12.68 7.88 1.94
C PHE A 27 11.64 8.79 1.31
N MET A 28 10.76 9.35 2.14
CA MET A 28 9.69 10.24 1.68
C MET A 28 10.27 11.60 1.31
N LYS A 29 9.98 12.06 0.10
CA LYS A 29 10.42 13.38 -0.41
C LYS A 29 9.52 14.51 0.11
N GLY A 30 8.25 14.21 0.34
CA GLY A 30 7.22 15.11 0.88
C GLY A 30 6.22 14.33 1.73
N ASN A 31 5.10 14.98 2.06
CA ASN A 31 4.06 14.47 2.96
C ASN A 31 2.78 14.01 2.23
N ARG A 32 2.76 13.96 0.89
CA ARG A 32 1.57 13.57 0.11
C ARG A 32 1.44 12.05 0.03
N VAL A 33 0.26 11.53 0.33
CA VAL A 33 -0.01 10.10 0.41
C VAL A 33 -1.12 9.69 -0.55
N GLY A 34 -0.84 8.69 -1.38
CA GLY A 34 -1.85 8.01 -2.19
C GLY A 34 -2.41 6.82 -1.43
N ILE A 35 -3.73 6.64 -1.44
CA ILE A 35 -4.39 5.51 -0.80
C ILE A 35 -5.09 4.67 -1.85
N ILE A 36 -4.88 3.36 -1.79
CA ILE A 36 -5.61 2.36 -2.58
C ILE A 36 -6.34 1.45 -1.59
N THR A 37 -7.62 1.22 -1.78
CA THR A 37 -8.46 0.45 -0.86
C THR A 37 -9.53 -0.35 -1.60
N ASP A 38 -9.85 -1.53 -1.06
CA ASP A 38 -11.02 -2.33 -1.44
C ASP A 38 -12.23 -2.08 -0.51
N SER A 39 -12.09 -1.14 0.43
CA SER A 39 -13.13 -0.76 1.39
C SER A 39 -13.11 0.74 1.62
N GLY A 40 -14.21 1.40 1.26
CA GLY A 40 -14.37 2.85 1.48
C GLY A 40 -14.32 3.27 2.96
N GLY A 41 -14.73 2.39 3.87
CA GLY A 41 -14.63 2.61 5.31
C GLY A 41 -13.17 2.72 5.77
N SER A 42 -12.37 1.69 5.47
CA SER A 42 -10.93 1.69 5.77
C SER A 42 -10.21 2.86 5.08
N GLY A 43 -10.56 3.16 3.83
CA GLY A 43 -10.03 4.30 3.08
C GLY A 43 -10.25 5.64 3.79
N SER A 44 -11.48 5.87 4.25
CA SER A 44 -11.86 7.09 4.99
C SER A 44 -11.12 7.20 6.32
N MET A 45 -10.98 6.09 7.05
CA MET A 45 -10.26 6.06 8.32
C MET A 45 -8.77 6.32 8.14
N MET A 46 -8.13 5.71 7.13
CA MET A 46 -6.73 5.99 6.80
C MET A 46 -6.52 7.45 6.43
N ALA A 47 -7.38 8.01 5.57
CA ALA A 47 -7.29 9.41 5.18
C ALA A 47 -7.39 10.34 6.40
N LYS A 48 -8.31 10.05 7.32
CA LYS A 48 -8.45 10.83 8.56
C LYS A 48 -7.22 10.69 9.46
N SER A 49 -6.67 9.50 9.61
CA SER A 49 -5.45 9.26 10.40
C SER A 49 -4.24 9.99 9.83
N LEU A 50 -4.08 10.00 8.50
CA LEU A 50 -2.99 10.73 7.84
C LEU A 50 -3.08 12.24 8.10
N GLU A 51 -4.27 12.82 7.98
CA GLU A 51 -4.52 14.23 8.30
C GLU A 51 -4.14 14.54 9.75
N LEU A 52 -4.55 13.70 10.71
CA LEU A 52 -4.20 13.87 12.13
C LEU A 52 -2.68 13.78 12.39
N TYR A 53 -1.93 13.12 11.51
CA TYR A 53 -0.48 13.02 11.59
C TYR A 53 0.25 14.09 10.77
N GLY A 54 -0.46 15.07 10.19
CA GLY A 54 0.14 16.14 9.38
C GLY A 54 0.58 15.70 7.98
N LEU A 55 0.08 14.55 7.51
CA LEU A 55 0.27 14.07 6.14
C LEU A 55 -0.94 14.48 5.28
N GLU A 56 -0.71 14.63 3.98
CA GLU A 56 -1.72 15.11 3.03
C GLU A 56 -2.27 13.97 2.18
N VAL A 57 -3.58 13.99 1.94
CA VAL A 57 -4.26 13.11 0.98
C VAL A 57 -4.79 14.01 -0.15
N PRO A 58 -3.94 14.38 -1.12
CA PRO A 58 -4.30 15.40 -2.10
C PRO A 58 -5.37 14.88 -3.06
N GLU A 59 -6.20 15.78 -3.57
CA GLU A 59 -7.03 15.48 -4.73
C GLU A 59 -6.13 15.28 -5.96
N PHE A 60 -6.32 14.17 -6.67
CA PHE A 60 -5.59 13.89 -7.90
C PHE A 60 -6.00 14.82 -9.04
N SER A 61 -5.02 15.15 -9.88
CA SER A 61 -5.22 15.89 -11.11
C SER A 61 -6.22 15.19 -12.04
N LYS A 62 -6.82 15.95 -12.96
CA LYS A 62 -7.70 15.36 -13.98
C LYS A 62 -6.97 14.30 -14.79
N GLN A 63 -5.73 14.55 -15.20
CA GLN A 63 -4.93 13.59 -15.96
C GLN A 63 -4.73 12.28 -15.21
N LEU A 64 -4.38 12.34 -13.92
CA LEU A 64 -4.19 11.14 -13.11
C LEU A 64 -5.52 10.39 -12.90
N LYS A 65 -6.62 11.11 -12.69
CA LYS A 65 -7.95 10.50 -12.61
C LYS A 65 -8.33 9.80 -13.92
N ASP A 66 -8.03 10.40 -15.07
CA ASP A 66 -8.31 9.81 -16.39
C ASP A 66 -7.46 8.53 -16.61
N ASP A 67 -6.15 8.57 -16.32
CA ASP A 67 -5.25 7.41 -16.41
C ASP A 67 -5.70 6.23 -15.51
N LEU A 68 -6.23 6.53 -14.32
CA LEU A 68 -6.75 5.53 -13.39
C LEU A 68 -8.12 4.98 -13.83
N SER A 69 -8.95 5.83 -14.43
CA SER A 69 -10.31 5.49 -14.87
C SER A 69 -10.34 4.43 -15.96
N GLU A 70 -9.27 4.29 -16.75
CA GLU A 70 -9.12 3.22 -17.74
C GLU A 70 -9.03 1.81 -17.12
N LEU A 71 -8.70 1.73 -15.82
CA LEU A 71 -8.40 0.47 -15.13
C LEU A 71 -9.42 0.11 -14.04
N ILE A 72 -10.31 1.01 -13.66
CA ILE A 72 -11.30 0.79 -12.61
C ILE A 72 -12.70 0.62 -13.19
N PRO A 73 -13.58 -0.19 -12.56
CA PRO A 73 -14.97 -0.30 -12.98
C PRO A 73 -15.74 1.00 -12.73
N PHE A 74 -16.90 1.19 -13.38
CA PHE A 74 -17.71 2.40 -13.22
C PHE A 74 -18.21 2.65 -11.79
N THR A 75 -18.21 1.60 -10.95
CA THR A 75 -18.61 1.64 -9.54
C THR A 75 -17.49 2.10 -8.60
N ALA A 76 -16.26 2.17 -9.09
CA ALA A 76 -15.08 2.54 -8.32
C ALA A 76 -14.77 4.04 -8.43
N SER A 77 -13.96 4.53 -7.49
CA SER A 77 -13.53 5.93 -7.44
C SER A 77 -12.06 6.05 -7.83
N ALA A 78 -11.76 6.84 -8.86
CA ALA A 78 -10.40 7.23 -9.25
C ALA A 78 -9.83 8.40 -8.41
N LYS A 79 -10.54 8.83 -7.35
CA LYS A 79 -10.06 9.90 -6.46
C LYS A 79 -8.96 9.38 -5.53
N ASN A 80 -8.52 10.21 -4.59
CA ASN A 80 -7.69 9.78 -3.46
C ASN A 80 -8.58 9.80 -2.20
N PRO A 81 -8.92 8.65 -1.59
CA PRO A 81 -8.51 7.28 -1.91
C PRO A 81 -9.04 6.74 -3.24
N ILE A 82 -8.24 5.87 -3.87
CA ILE A 82 -8.68 5.00 -4.97
C ILE A 82 -9.46 3.86 -4.33
N ASP A 83 -10.77 3.86 -4.52
CA ASP A 83 -11.68 2.87 -3.94
C ASP A 83 -12.17 1.93 -5.03
N VAL A 84 -11.72 0.68 -4.94
CA VAL A 84 -12.09 -0.41 -5.86
C VAL A 84 -12.91 -1.49 -5.17
N THR A 85 -13.75 -1.09 -4.19
CA THR A 85 -14.66 -2.02 -3.50
C THR A 85 -15.33 -2.98 -4.50
N PHE A 86 -15.19 -4.28 -4.25
CA PHE A 86 -15.63 -5.43 -5.09
C PHE A 86 -14.82 -5.74 -6.38
N ASP A 87 -13.69 -5.09 -6.63
CA ASP A 87 -12.78 -5.50 -7.70
C ASP A 87 -11.85 -6.64 -7.25
N VAL A 88 -11.79 -7.72 -8.02
CA VAL A 88 -10.90 -8.86 -7.82
C VAL A 88 -9.61 -8.77 -8.65
N ASN A 89 -9.36 -7.64 -9.32
CA ASN A 89 -8.16 -7.41 -10.10
C ASN A 89 -6.99 -6.97 -9.23
N PHE A 90 -6.41 -7.94 -8.54
CA PHE A 90 -5.29 -7.70 -7.65
C PHE A 90 -4.02 -7.18 -8.33
N GLN A 91 -3.84 -7.44 -9.63
CA GLN A 91 -2.74 -6.83 -10.39
C GLN A 91 -2.89 -5.31 -10.46
N ASN A 92 -4.13 -4.81 -10.53
CA ASN A 92 -4.39 -3.38 -10.50
C ASN A 92 -4.04 -2.81 -9.11
N ILE A 93 -4.59 -3.41 -8.04
CA ILE A 93 -4.43 -2.96 -6.65
C ILE A 93 -2.96 -2.92 -6.21
N PHE A 94 -2.22 -4.02 -6.42
CA PHE A 94 -0.87 -4.17 -5.85
C PHE A 94 0.27 -3.75 -6.79
N TYR A 95 -0.01 -3.49 -8.07
CA TYR A 95 1.04 -3.14 -9.03
C TYR A 95 0.69 -1.98 -9.98
N LYS A 96 -0.42 -2.05 -10.72
CA LYS A 96 -0.70 -0.99 -11.74
C LYS A 96 -1.03 0.36 -11.11
N PHE A 97 -1.91 0.43 -10.12
CA PHE A 97 -2.22 1.70 -9.44
C PHE A 97 -0.99 2.27 -8.73
N PRO A 98 -0.23 1.50 -7.93
CA PRO A 98 1.01 2.02 -7.34
C PRO A 98 1.99 2.54 -8.40
N LYS A 99 2.14 1.85 -9.53
CA LYS A 99 3.00 2.28 -10.63
C LYS A 99 2.53 3.59 -11.27
N ILE A 100 1.23 3.78 -11.46
CA ILE A 100 0.65 5.02 -12.01
C ILE A 100 0.87 6.17 -11.03
N LEU A 101 0.55 5.96 -9.75
CA LEU A 101 0.77 6.95 -8.68
C LEU A 101 2.25 7.35 -8.55
N MET A 102 3.18 6.40 -8.61
CA MET A 102 4.61 6.71 -8.56
C MET A 102 5.09 7.54 -9.75
N LYS A 103 4.47 7.36 -10.91
CA LYS A 103 4.84 8.07 -12.14
C LYS A 103 4.24 9.48 -12.23
N SER A 104 3.13 9.74 -11.54
CA SER A 104 2.42 11.02 -11.65
C SER A 104 3.18 12.17 -10.98
N GLY A 105 4.02 11.87 -9.98
CA GLY A 105 4.68 12.89 -9.16
C GLY A 105 3.74 13.59 -8.17
N GLU A 106 2.50 13.10 -8.03
CA GLU A 106 1.47 13.69 -7.15
C GLU A 106 1.50 13.14 -5.72
N VAL A 107 2.26 12.07 -5.47
CA VAL A 107 2.38 11.42 -4.14
C VAL A 107 3.84 11.16 -3.78
N ASP A 108 4.11 11.13 -2.48
CA ASP A 108 5.44 10.88 -1.90
C ASP A 108 5.50 9.55 -1.12
N SER A 109 4.34 8.92 -0.91
CA SER A 109 4.17 7.58 -0.34
C SER A 109 2.82 6.99 -0.73
N ILE A 110 2.66 5.67 -0.61
CA ILE A 110 1.44 4.96 -0.97
C ILE A 110 1.05 3.97 0.14
N ILE A 111 -0.23 3.92 0.49
CA ILE A 111 -0.82 2.84 1.30
C ILE A 111 -1.73 2.01 0.40
N VAL A 112 -1.56 0.69 0.44
CA VAL A 112 -2.43 -0.28 -0.21
C VAL A 112 -3.12 -1.11 0.86
N TRP A 113 -4.42 -0.90 1.00
CA TRP A 113 -5.32 -1.71 1.82
C TRP A 113 -6.00 -2.79 0.97
N GLY A 114 -6.24 -3.94 1.58
CA GLY A 114 -6.91 -5.07 0.94
C GLY A 114 -5.99 -6.27 0.69
N LEU A 115 -4.90 -6.39 1.44
CA LEU A 115 -4.08 -7.60 1.43
C LEU A 115 -4.82 -8.72 2.20
N PHE A 116 -5.41 -9.68 1.49
CA PHE A 116 -6.06 -10.86 2.07
C PHE A 116 -5.39 -12.14 1.57
N ASP A 117 -5.77 -13.28 2.14
CA ASP A 117 -5.43 -14.56 1.54
C ASP A 117 -6.28 -14.81 0.30
N PHE A 118 -5.61 -15.05 -0.81
CA PHE A 118 -6.30 -15.30 -2.07
C PHE A 118 -6.90 -16.68 -2.06
N ASP A 119 -6.31 -17.63 -1.35
CA ASP A 119 -6.87 -18.98 -1.27
C ASP A 119 -8.23 -18.92 -0.55
N ASP A 120 -8.35 -18.12 0.51
CA ASP A 120 -9.64 -17.90 1.20
C ASP A 120 -10.64 -17.11 0.34
N VAL A 121 -10.18 -16.07 -0.38
CA VAL A 121 -11.03 -15.29 -1.30
C VAL A 121 -11.53 -16.19 -2.44
N ILE A 122 -10.66 -16.99 -3.04
CA ILE A 122 -10.99 -17.97 -4.07
C ILE A 122 -11.99 -18.99 -3.51
N GLU A 123 -11.72 -19.58 -2.36
CA GLU A 123 -12.64 -20.55 -1.74
C GLU A 123 -14.03 -19.91 -1.47
N THR A 124 -14.06 -18.66 -1.01
CA THR A 124 -15.31 -17.92 -0.76
C THR A 124 -16.07 -17.66 -2.06
N ILE A 125 -15.36 -17.28 -3.13
CA ILE A 125 -15.94 -17.06 -4.46
C ILE A 125 -16.50 -18.39 -5.00
N GLU A 126 -15.74 -19.49 -4.95
CA GLU A 126 -16.19 -20.82 -5.35
C GLU A 126 -17.43 -21.26 -4.57
N LYS A 127 -17.45 -21.05 -3.24
CA LYS A 127 -18.62 -21.33 -2.37
C LYS A 127 -19.84 -20.47 -2.68
N SER A 128 -19.66 -19.25 -3.20
CA SER A 128 -20.78 -18.39 -3.62
C SER A 128 -21.38 -18.78 -4.97
N GLY A 129 -20.82 -19.79 -5.64
CA GLY A 129 -21.28 -20.26 -6.95
C GLY A 129 -20.76 -19.46 -8.14
N MET A 130 -19.86 -18.50 -7.89
CA MET A 130 -19.18 -17.76 -8.96
C MET A 130 -18.02 -18.58 -9.53
N VAL A 131 -17.86 -18.57 -10.85
CA VAL A 131 -16.78 -19.28 -11.53
C VAL A 131 -15.50 -18.45 -11.45
N ILE A 132 -14.45 -19.06 -10.92
CA ILE A 132 -13.12 -18.47 -10.94
C ILE A 132 -12.44 -18.78 -12.26
N ASP A 133 -12.06 -17.73 -12.97
CA ASP A 133 -11.24 -17.83 -14.17
C ASP A 133 -9.85 -18.41 -13.83
N ASP A 134 -9.37 -19.34 -14.65
CA ASP A 134 -8.03 -19.92 -14.58
C ASP A 134 -6.92 -18.85 -14.58
N ASN A 135 -7.19 -17.67 -15.15
CA ASN A 135 -6.28 -16.53 -15.08
C ASN A 135 -6.04 -16.04 -13.65
N LEU A 136 -7.05 -16.08 -12.77
CA LEU A 136 -6.90 -15.69 -11.37
C LEU A 136 -5.97 -16.66 -10.64
N LYS A 137 -6.16 -17.98 -10.84
CA LYS A 137 -5.29 -19.02 -10.27
C LYS A 137 -3.85 -18.90 -10.76
N LYS A 138 -3.62 -18.67 -12.06
CA LYS A 138 -2.28 -18.43 -12.62
C LYS A 138 -1.63 -17.17 -12.06
N MET A 139 -2.39 -16.10 -11.86
CA MET A 139 -1.87 -14.86 -11.28
C MET A 139 -1.33 -15.08 -9.86
N VAL A 140 -2.05 -15.83 -9.02
CA VAL A 140 -1.61 -16.20 -7.66
C VAL A 140 -0.30 -16.98 -7.68
N LEU A 141 -0.13 -17.90 -8.64
CA LEU A 141 1.11 -18.67 -8.80
C LEU A 141 2.30 -17.81 -9.27
N MET A 142 2.05 -16.78 -10.09
CA MET A 142 3.10 -15.93 -10.67
C MET A 142 3.44 -14.69 -9.83
N LEU A 143 2.87 -14.57 -8.63
CA LEU A 143 2.85 -13.33 -7.86
C LEU A 143 4.20 -12.68 -7.60
N ASP A 144 5.18 -13.50 -7.24
CA ASP A 144 6.53 -13.04 -6.93
C ASP A 144 7.11 -12.29 -8.14
N ARG A 145 6.93 -12.86 -9.34
CA ARG A 145 7.44 -12.30 -10.59
C ARG A 145 6.58 -11.16 -11.12
N SER A 146 5.26 -11.21 -10.92
CA SER A 146 4.32 -10.26 -11.54
C SER A 146 4.04 -9.02 -10.68
N ILE A 147 4.17 -9.11 -9.35
CA ILE A 147 3.80 -8.03 -8.41
C ILE A 147 4.97 -7.69 -7.48
N ILE A 148 5.46 -8.65 -6.67
CA ILE A 148 6.38 -8.36 -5.55
C ILE A 148 7.74 -7.83 -6.04
N ARG A 149 8.43 -8.54 -6.94
CA ARG A 149 9.72 -8.05 -7.47
C ARG A 149 9.57 -6.76 -8.27
N PRO A 150 8.58 -6.62 -9.16
CA PRO A 150 8.36 -5.37 -9.87
C PRO A 150 8.07 -4.18 -8.95
N ILE A 151 7.21 -4.33 -7.93
CA ILE A 151 6.85 -3.21 -7.06
C ILE A 151 8.04 -2.74 -6.24
N LYS A 152 8.85 -3.66 -5.71
CA LYS A 152 10.08 -3.32 -4.98
C LYS A 152 11.04 -2.51 -5.85
N LYS A 153 11.27 -2.94 -7.10
CA LYS A 153 12.09 -2.19 -8.06
C LYS A 153 11.51 -0.80 -8.38
N LEU A 154 10.19 -0.66 -8.43
CA LEU A 154 9.55 0.64 -8.63
C LEU A 154 9.75 1.55 -7.41
N MET A 155 9.58 1.02 -6.20
CA MET A 155 9.81 1.77 -4.96
C MET A 155 11.24 2.31 -4.89
N GLU A 156 12.24 1.49 -5.23
CA GLU A 156 13.65 1.90 -5.33
C GLU A 156 13.84 2.96 -6.43
N LYS A 157 13.32 2.71 -7.64
CA LYS A 157 13.47 3.62 -8.78
C LYS A 157 12.91 5.02 -8.53
N PHE A 158 11.72 5.12 -7.93
CA PHE A 158 11.05 6.40 -7.69
C PHE A 158 11.39 6.99 -6.32
N SER A 159 11.98 6.19 -5.42
CA SER A 159 12.14 6.49 -3.99
C SER A 159 10.79 6.86 -3.36
N ILE A 160 9.78 6.02 -3.58
CA ILE A 160 8.42 6.17 -3.02
C ILE A 160 8.09 4.88 -2.24
N PRO A 161 7.92 4.94 -0.92
CA PRO A 161 7.53 3.78 -0.12
C PRO A 161 6.07 3.39 -0.41
N VAL A 162 5.82 2.07 -0.42
CA VAL A 162 4.49 1.48 -0.53
C VAL A 162 4.30 0.58 0.67
N TYR A 163 3.28 0.86 1.48
CA TYR A 163 2.91 0.07 2.65
C TYR A 163 1.69 -0.76 2.32
N PHE A 164 1.78 -2.06 2.56
CA PHE A 164 0.68 -2.99 2.37
C PHE A 164 0.02 -3.29 3.71
N SER A 165 -1.31 -3.30 3.74
CA SER A 165 -2.06 -3.61 4.96
C SER A 165 -3.30 -4.43 4.66
N GLY A 166 -3.66 -5.26 5.63
CA GLY A 166 -4.87 -6.06 5.63
C GLY A 166 -5.05 -6.77 6.97
N PRO A 167 -6.23 -7.38 7.20
CA PRO A 167 -6.49 -8.08 8.44
C PRO A 167 -5.67 -9.39 8.52
N PHE A 168 -5.25 -9.75 9.73
CA PHE A 168 -4.53 -11.00 10.06
C PHE A 168 -3.25 -11.30 9.25
N PRO A 169 -2.29 -10.36 9.21
CA PRO A 169 -1.09 -10.50 8.37
C PRO A 169 -0.30 -11.78 8.62
N TYR A 170 -0.18 -12.24 9.87
CA TYR A 170 0.73 -13.36 10.15
C TYR A 170 0.14 -14.74 9.90
N ARG A 171 -1.17 -14.83 9.60
CA ARG A 171 -1.86 -16.11 9.41
C ARG A 171 -1.83 -16.61 7.95
N PHE A 172 -1.71 -15.69 6.99
CA PHE A 172 -1.94 -15.99 5.58
C PHE A 172 -0.63 -16.09 4.78
N PRO A 173 -0.47 -17.07 3.86
CA PRO A 173 0.75 -17.25 3.07
C PRO A 173 1.12 -16.03 2.23
N TRP A 174 0.14 -15.22 1.84
CA TRP A 174 0.35 -14.00 1.07
C TRP A 174 1.24 -12.99 1.78
N PHE A 175 0.94 -12.68 3.02
CA PHE A 175 1.77 -11.78 3.82
C PHE A 175 3.16 -12.36 4.09
N GLN A 176 3.26 -13.68 4.26
CA GLN A 176 4.56 -14.36 4.40
C GLN A 176 5.42 -14.19 3.14
N LYS A 177 4.81 -14.21 1.94
CA LYS A 177 5.50 -13.90 0.68
C LYS A 177 5.94 -12.43 0.62
N PHE A 178 5.13 -11.47 1.06
CA PHE A 178 5.57 -10.07 1.09
C PHE A 178 6.73 -9.87 2.07
N MET A 179 6.65 -10.47 3.26
CA MET A 179 7.71 -10.42 4.27
C MET A 179 9.01 -11.07 3.80
N SER A 180 8.97 -12.20 3.10
CA SER A 180 10.18 -12.86 2.60
C SER A 180 10.94 -12.05 1.54
N HIS A 181 10.29 -11.03 0.97
CA HIS A 181 10.88 -10.06 0.05
C HIS A 181 11.23 -8.71 0.70
N ASP A 182 11.17 -8.65 2.04
CA ASP A 182 11.35 -7.46 2.88
C ASP A 182 10.33 -6.34 2.60
N LEU A 183 9.14 -6.61 2.05
CA LEU A 183 8.15 -5.55 1.87
C LEU A 183 7.48 -5.19 3.20
N PRO A 184 7.33 -3.89 3.55
CA PRO A 184 6.64 -3.47 4.77
C PRO A 184 5.16 -3.83 4.71
N ILE A 185 4.76 -4.73 5.60
CA ILE A 185 3.37 -5.08 5.86
C ILE A 185 2.95 -4.61 7.25
N PHE A 186 1.68 -4.24 7.38
CA PHE A 186 1.10 -3.78 8.64
C PHE A 186 -0.24 -4.45 8.90
N ASP A 187 -0.60 -4.49 10.17
CA ASP A 187 -1.88 -4.99 10.62
C ASP A 187 -2.85 -3.80 10.67
N PHE A 188 -4.02 -3.97 10.06
CA PHE A 188 -5.13 -3.00 10.15
C PHE A 188 -4.83 -1.60 9.57
N TRP A 189 -5.87 -0.76 9.48
CA TRP A 189 -5.82 0.49 8.71
C TRP A 189 -5.08 1.63 9.43
N ASP A 190 -4.90 1.56 10.74
CA ASP A 190 -4.31 2.64 11.56
C ASP A 190 -2.78 2.61 11.63
N ALA A 191 -2.17 1.43 11.49
CA ALA A 191 -0.73 1.27 11.59
C ALA A 191 0.07 1.94 10.43
N PRO A 192 -0.31 1.82 9.13
CA PRO A 192 0.43 2.44 8.04
C PRO A 192 0.52 3.98 8.14
N PRO A 193 -0.57 4.73 8.40
CA PRO A 193 -0.50 6.18 8.60
C PRO A 193 0.50 6.60 9.67
N LYS A 194 0.50 5.91 10.81
CA LYS A 194 1.41 6.18 11.93
C LYS A 194 2.86 5.92 11.55
N CYS A 195 3.12 4.88 10.77
CA CYS A 195 4.46 4.54 10.31
C CYS A 195 4.97 5.50 9.24
N LEU A 196 4.11 5.97 8.34
CA LEU A 196 4.47 7.00 7.37
C LEU A 196 4.81 8.33 8.05
N LYS A 197 4.11 8.70 9.13
CA LYS A 197 4.49 9.86 9.96
C LYS A 197 5.95 9.77 10.41
N ILE A 198 6.31 8.63 11.00
CA ILE A 198 7.67 8.40 11.50
C ILE A 198 8.69 8.41 10.36
N LEU A 199 8.37 7.78 9.22
CA LEU A 199 9.24 7.81 8.05
C LEU A 199 9.43 9.22 7.52
N TYR A 200 8.37 10.01 7.44
CA TYR A 200 8.41 11.40 6.99
C TYR A 200 9.27 12.26 7.92
N GLU A 201 9.03 12.23 9.23
CA GLU A 201 9.80 12.97 10.24
C GLU A 201 11.30 12.60 10.16
N TYR A 202 11.61 11.32 10.02
CA TYR A 202 12.99 10.86 9.87
C TYR A 202 13.59 11.28 8.52
N SER A 203 12.81 11.29 7.45
CA SER A 203 13.25 11.74 6.11
C SER A 203 13.58 13.23 6.10
N GLN A 204 12.84 14.07 6.84
CA GLN A 204 13.16 15.47 7.05
C GLN A 204 14.45 15.62 7.86
N TYR A 205 14.54 14.94 9.01
CA TYR A 205 15.74 14.95 9.85
C TYR A 205 17.01 14.59 9.07
N ARG A 206 16.94 13.57 8.19
CA ARG A 206 18.08 13.19 7.34
C ARG A 206 18.51 14.27 6.38
N ARG A 207 17.58 15.05 5.80
CA ARG A 207 17.89 16.14 4.87
C ARG A 207 18.54 17.33 5.57
N ASP A 208 18.10 17.64 6.78
CA ASP A 208 18.63 18.76 7.55
C ASP A 208 20.05 18.50 8.10
N HIS A 209 20.46 17.23 8.15
CA HIS A 209 21.72 16.79 8.74
C HIS A 209 22.60 15.98 7.76
N SER A 210 22.33 16.09 6.45
CA SER A 210 23.13 15.49 5.37
C SER A 210 24.09 16.48 4.72
#